data_AF-I3ZEH0-F1
#
_entry.id   AF-I3ZEH0-F1
#
_cell.length_a   1.000
_cell.length_b   1.000
_cell.length_c   1.000
_cell.angle_alpha   90.00
_cell.angle_beta   90.00
_cell.angle_gamma   90.00
#
_symmetry.space_group_name_H-M   'P 1'
#
loop_
_entity.id
_entity.type
_entity.pdbx_description
1 polymer ?
#
loop_
_entity_poly.entity_id
_entity_poly.type
_entity_poly.pdbx_seq_one_letter_code
_entity_poly.pdbx_strand_id
1 'polypeptide(L)'
;MGGIYTPAASFPPSRFGEIVNEAPSRPLWRASILLSLTLAFVSWQSARASLAVLVGEPFGSFGTMMPLGHTAIYLNHVCADGPLKVRLCRPDEPQGVVLARYHAIGQYDWLATPIMDFLYATHDPAEVLAFATPQKVWAMRERYRERFLREVVPDGKQGTMNGDGSAKHAHDLDEWWETAGMAYQRRLWAYEVSTTPEQDATLVAVMNDQANRHRYHLSGANCADFAAELLNLYYPGAVRHADRIADYGLMTPKHVVRSLTGYAEKHPELDMHVWEIAQIPGSLRRSKTVWGGVESALKTKRYLFTLLVIQPEVPLVLEALYLRHGRWKLGQGAQPMPPLMQTGPEETVAATPTALEPAGSE
;
A
#
# COMPACT_ATOMS: atom_id res chain seq x y z
N MET A 1 -29.63 42.46 -91.82
CA MET A 1 -30.03 41.06 -91.57
C MET A 1 -30.55 40.98 -90.13
N GLY A 2 -31.78 40.45 -89.98
CA GLY A 2 -32.62 40.18 -88.78
C GLY A 2 -32.32 40.91 -87.46
N GLY A 3 -33.20 41.72 -86.87
CA GLY A 3 -34.54 41.33 -86.36
C GLY A 3 -34.34 40.55 -85.03
N ILE A 4 -34.83 40.95 -83.86
CA ILE A 4 -36.23 41.16 -83.44
C ILE A 4 -36.25 41.86 -82.06
N TYR A 5 -37.23 42.75 -81.86
CA TYR A 5 -37.71 43.34 -80.60
C TYR A 5 -38.75 42.43 -79.96
N THR A 6 -38.78 42.21 -78.62
CA THR A 6 -39.95 42.27 -77.68
C THR A 6 -39.64 41.64 -76.29
N PRO A 7 -40.44 41.90 -75.20
CA PRO A 7 -39.90 42.38 -73.92
C PRO A 7 -40.16 41.49 -72.68
N ALA A 8 -39.65 41.99 -71.55
CA ALA A 8 -40.11 41.87 -70.15
C ALA A 8 -40.89 40.61 -69.72
N ALA A 9 -40.24 39.81 -68.86
CA ALA A 9 -40.91 38.87 -67.97
C ALA A 9 -40.61 39.23 -66.50
N SER A 10 -41.69 39.48 -65.77
CA SER A 10 -41.79 39.69 -64.34
C SER A 10 -41.37 38.46 -63.54
N PHE A 11 -40.44 38.62 -62.60
CA PHE A 11 -40.12 37.60 -61.59
C PHE A 11 -41.09 37.68 -60.40
N PRO A 12 -41.62 36.55 -59.90
CA PRO A 12 -42.39 36.51 -58.66
C PRO A 12 -41.45 36.51 -57.43
N PRO A 13 -41.89 37.06 -56.28
CA PRO A 13 -41.13 36.95 -55.04
C PRO A 13 -41.30 35.56 -54.43
N SER A 14 -40.27 34.72 -54.48
CA SER A 14 -40.23 33.45 -53.77
C SER A 14 -39.83 33.66 -52.31
N ARG A 15 -40.85 33.60 -51.44
CA ARG A 15 -40.88 33.11 -50.06
C ARG A 15 -39.57 33.19 -49.25
N PHE A 16 -39.57 34.12 -48.31
CA PHE A 16 -38.85 33.99 -47.04
C PHE A 16 -39.09 32.59 -46.45
N GLY A 17 -38.01 31.82 -46.31
CA GLY A 17 -38.01 30.62 -45.47
C GLY A 17 -38.08 31.06 -44.01
N GLU A 18 -39.20 30.76 -43.35
CA GLU A 18 -39.28 30.69 -41.91
C GLU A 18 -38.26 29.65 -41.42
N ILE A 19 -37.18 30.11 -40.79
CA ILE A 19 -36.41 29.27 -39.87
C ILE A 19 -37.32 29.10 -38.66
N VAL A 20 -38.08 28.01 -38.65
CA VAL A 20 -38.81 27.57 -37.47
C VAL A 20 -37.77 27.22 -36.42
N ASN A 21 -37.57 28.12 -35.47
CA ASN A 21 -36.94 27.80 -34.19
C ASN A 21 -37.89 26.83 -33.47
N GLU A 22 -37.77 25.53 -33.77
CA GLU A 22 -38.35 24.49 -32.95
C GLU A 22 -37.64 24.53 -31.59
N ALA A 23 -38.24 25.25 -30.65
CA ALA A 23 -37.89 25.14 -29.25
C ALA A 23 -38.06 23.67 -28.87
N PRO A 24 -37.00 22.99 -28.38
CA PRO A 24 -37.07 21.57 -28.04
C PRO A 24 -38.21 21.37 -27.05
N SER A 25 -39.08 20.42 -27.35
CA SER A 25 -40.25 20.13 -26.54
C SER A 25 -39.82 19.88 -25.09
N ARG A 26 -40.45 20.61 -24.16
CA ARG A 26 -40.18 20.56 -22.71
C ARG A 26 -39.99 19.16 -22.09
N PRO A 27 -40.64 18.07 -22.54
CA PRO A 27 -40.37 16.73 -21.99
C PRO A 27 -39.01 16.15 -22.41
N LEU A 28 -38.52 16.41 -23.62
CA LEU A 28 -37.25 15.83 -24.11
C LEU A 28 -36.03 16.44 -23.42
N TRP A 29 -36.07 17.75 -23.15
CA TRP A 29 -34.98 18.43 -22.43
C TRP A 29 -34.85 17.97 -20.98
N ARG A 30 -35.98 17.70 -20.30
CA ARG A 30 -36.00 17.15 -18.93
C ARG A 30 -35.49 15.71 -18.89
N ALA A 31 -35.84 14.89 -19.87
CA ALA A 31 -35.34 13.52 -20.00
C ALA A 31 -33.83 13.48 -20.22
N SER A 32 -33.29 14.35 -21.08
CA SER A 32 -31.84 14.44 -21.32
C SER A 32 -31.05 14.93 -20.10
N ILE A 33 -31.58 15.88 -19.32
CA ILE A 33 -30.96 16.33 -18.07
C ILE A 33 -30.96 15.21 -17.02
N LEU A 34 -32.09 14.51 -16.87
CA LEU A 34 -32.18 13.37 -15.94
C LEU A 34 -31.23 12.24 -16.33
N LEU A 35 -31.13 11.92 -17.63
CA LEU A 35 -30.20 10.90 -18.14
C LEU A 35 -28.73 11.30 -17.96
N SER A 36 -28.41 12.59 -18.14
CA SER A 36 -27.05 13.11 -17.92
C SER A 36 -26.68 13.11 -16.44
N LEU A 37 -27.63 13.45 -15.55
CA LEU A 37 -27.43 13.41 -14.10
C LEU A 37 -27.31 11.97 -13.59
N THR A 38 -28.08 11.01 -14.11
CA THR A 38 -27.94 9.59 -13.74
C THR A 38 -26.64 9.00 -14.27
N LEU A 39 -26.22 9.31 -15.50
CA LEU A 39 -24.91 8.91 -16.02
C LEU A 39 -23.77 9.50 -15.18
N ALA A 40 -23.87 10.78 -14.78
CA ALA A 40 -22.90 11.41 -13.90
C ALA A 40 -22.85 10.77 -12.50
N PHE A 41 -24.01 10.42 -11.93
CA PHE A 41 -24.10 9.74 -10.62
C PHE A 41 -23.56 8.31 -10.67
N VAL A 42 -23.80 7.57 -11.77
CA VAL A 42 -23.30 6.21 -11.97
C VAL A 42 -21.79 6.24 -12.21
N SER A 43 -21.25 7.21 -12.94
CA SER A 43 -19.80 7.37 -13.09
C SER A 43 -19.07 7.74 -11.79
N TRP A 44 -19.75 8.42 -10.86
CA TRP A 44 -19.19 8.78 -9.55
C TRP A 44 -19.05 7.56 -8.62
N GLN A 45 -19.84 6.50 -8.85
CA GLN A 45 -19.80 5.26 -8.07
C GLN A 45 -18.83 4.22 -8.61
N SER A 46 -18.01 4.56 -9.62
CA SER A 46 -16.84 3.73 -9.94
C SER A 46 -15.99 3.65 -8.68
N ALA A 47 -15.85 2.44 -8.11
CA ALA A 47 -15.05 2.20 -6.92
C ALA A 47 -13.69 2.88 -7.08
N ARG A 48 -13.33 3.75 -6.14
CA ARG A 48 -12.09 4.51 -6.23
C ARG A 48 -10.91 3.56 -6.04
N ALA A 49 -10.11 3.44 -7.09
CA ALA A 49 -8.82 2.77 -6.99
C ALA A 49 -7.88 3.57 -6.09
N SER A 50 -7.08 2.85 -5.33
CA SER A 50 -6.09 3.43 -4.44
C SER A 50 -4.86 2.54 -4.34
N LEU A 51 -3.76 3.23 -4.06
CA LEU A 51 -2.46 2.64 -3.76
C LEU A 51 -2.07 3.10 -2.37
N ALA A 52 -1.56 2.18 -1.54
CA ALA A 52 -0.99 2.54 -0.26
C ALA A 52 0.45 2.05 -0.10
N VAL A 53 1.33 2.93 0.37
CA VAL A 53 2.68 2.54 0.79
C VAL A 53 2.60 2.00 2.21
N LEU A 54 2.79 0.70 2.36
CA LEU A 54 2.88 0.05 3.66
C LEU A 54 4.30 0.22 4.20
N VAL A 55 4.43 0.75 5.40
CA VAL A 55 5.71 0.86 6.10
C VAL A 55 5.61 0.16 7.44
N GLY A 56 6.44 -0.87 7.60
CA GLY A 56 6.56 -1.64 8.83
C GLY A 56 7.94 -1.47 9.45
N GLU A 57 7.99 -1.69 10.75
CA GLU A 57 9.23 -1.73 11.50
C GLU A 57 10.15 -2.87 11.09
N PRO A 58 11.47 -2.68 11.23
CA PRO A 58 12.45 -3.72 10.94
C PRO A 58 12.36 -4.84 11.99
N PHE A 59 12.52 -6.09 11.57
CA PHE A 59 12.51 -7.25 12.46
C PHE A 59 13.58 -8.27 12.03
N GLY A 60 13.76 -9.32 12.84
CA GLY A 60 14.86 -10.27 12.64
C GLY A 60 16.25 -9.70 12.98
N SER A 61 17.28 -10.49 12.66
CA SER A 61 18.69 -10.14 12.88
C SER A 61 19.12 -8.93 12.05
N PHE A 62 18.68 -8.87 10.79
CA PHE A 62 18.96 -7.75 9.88
C PHE A 62 18.37 -6.44 10.41
N GLY A 63 17.10 -6.45 10.84
CA GLY A 63 16.46 -5.29 11.44
C GLY A 63 17.06 -4.83 12.77
N THR A 64 17.75 -5.73 13.48
CA THR A 64 18.51 -5.40 14.70
C THR A 64 19.84 -4.70 14.38
N MET A 65 20.42 -4.97 13.20
CA MET A 65 21.66 -4.33 12.75
C MET A 65 21.40 -3.00 12.01
N MET A 66 20.38 -2.93 11.16
CA MET A 66 20.02 -1.74 10.39
C MET A 66 18.51 -1.50 10.51
N PRO A 67 18.06 -0.66 11.45
CA PRO A 67 16.64 -0.49 11.74
C PRO A 67 15.94 0.46 10.73
N LEU A 68 16.11 0.21 9.42
CA LEU A 68 15.57 1.02 8.33
C LEU A 68 14.08 0.73 8.02
N GLY A 69 13.56 -0.40 8.50
CA GLY A 69 12.18 -0.85 8.22
C GLY A 69 12.07 -1.71 6.96
N HIS A 70 10.84 -2.05 6.60
CA HIS A 70 10.49 -2.65 5.31
C HIS A 70 9.28 -1.93 4.74
N THR A 71 9.20 -1.85 3.41
CA THR A 71 8.07 -1.26 2.72
C THR A 71 7.55 -2.15 1.60
N ALA A 72 6.25 -2.06 1.38
CA ALA A 72 5.52 -2.76 0.34
C ALA A 72 4.44 -1.84 -0.23
N ILE A 73 3.92 -2.19 -1.41
CA ILE A 73 2.84 -1.45 -2.07
C ILE A 73 1.55 -2.27 -1.99
N TYR A 74 0.51 -1.71 -1.38
CA TYR A 74 -0.85 -2.25 -1.42
C TYR A 74 -1.66 -1.58 -2.52
N LEU A 75 -2.45 -2.37 -3.23
CA LEU A 75 -3.36 -1.92 -4.30
C LEU A 75 -4.72 -2.57 -4.08
N ASN A 76 -5.78 -1.78 -4.03
CA ASN A 76 -7.13 -2.30 -3.75
C ASN A 76 -7.90 -2.76 -5.00
N HIS A 77 -7.43 -2.44 -6.22
CA HIS A 77 -8.05 -2.85 -7.50
C HIS A 77 -7.13 -3.74 -8.36
N VAL A 78 -5.94 -4.08 -7.84
CA VAL A 78 -5.06 -5.10 -8.41
C VAL A 78 -5.06 -6.30 -7.46
N CYS A 79 -5.17 -7.48 -8.06
CA CYS A 79 -5.30 -8.76 -7.38
C CYS A 79 -4.15 -9.69 -7.79
N ALA A 80 -3.80 -10.62 -6.89
CA ALA A 80 -2.83 -11.65 -7.20
C ALA A 80 -3.40 -12.64 -8.24
N ASP A 81 -2.56 -13.04 -9.20
CA ASP A 81 -2.80 -14.18 -10.10
C ASP A 81 -1.74 -15.24 -9.79
N GLY A 82 -1.83 -15.80 -8.59
CA GLY A 82 -0.73 -16.53 -7.97
C GLY A 82 0.36 -15.60 -7.40
N PRO A 83 1.45 -16.16 -6.85
CA PRO A 83 2.43 -15.38 -6.09
C PRO A 83 3.37 -14.51 -6.94
N LEU A 84 3.40 -14.71 -8.27
CA LEU A 84 4.39 -14.11 -9.18
C LEU A 84 3.78 -13.30 -10.32
N LYS A 85 2.45 -13.14 -10.33
CA LYS A 85 1.72 -12.37 -11.34
C LYS A 85 0.61 -11.59 -10.67
N VAL A 86 0.20 -10.54 -11.35
CA VAL A 86 -0.91 -9.69 -10.95
C VAL A 86 -1.94 -9.59 -12.06
N ARG A 87 -3.16 -9.22 -11.70
CA ARG A 87 -4.23 -8.92 -12.63
C ARG A 87 -5.13 -7.86 -12.03
N LEU A 88 -5.99 -7.26 -12.85
CA LEU A 88 -7.08 -6.46 -12.29
C LEU A 88 -8.02 -7.35 -11.46
N CYS A 89 -8.52 -6.80 -10.36
CA CYS A 89 -9.52 -7.46 -9.54
C CYS A 89 -10.82 -7.65 -10.33
N ARG A 90 -11.56 -8.70 -9.98
CA ARG A 90 -12.93 -8.87 -10.50
C ARG A 90 -13.87 -7.90 -9.76
N PRO A 91 -15.00 -7.48 -10.35
CA PRO A 91 -15.93 -6.55 -9.72
C PRO A 91 -16.39 -6.95 -8.31
N ASP A 92 -16.52 -8.26 -8.05
CA ASP A 92 -16.97 -8.82 -6.77
C ASP A 92 -15.83 -9.40 -5.92
N GLU A 93 -14.56 -9.10 -6.26
CA GLU A 93 -13.40 -9.55 -5.52
C GLU A 93 -12.97 -8.44 -4.56
N PRO A 94 -13.28 -8.55 -3.25
CA PRO A 94 -13.11 -7.45 -2.31
C PRO A 94 -11.65 -7.26 -1.88
N GLN A 95 -10.72 -8.09 -2.36
CA GLN A 95 -9.37 -8.21 -1.82
C GLN A 95 -8.34 -7.64 -2.79
N GLY A 96 -7.55 -6.68 -2.32
CA GLY A 96 -6.39 -6.20 -3.06
C GLY A 96 -5.14 -7.05 -2.87
N VAL A 97 -4.04 -6.62 -3.49
CA VAL A 97 -2.73 -7.28 -3.43
C VAL A 97 -1.69 -6.39 -2.76
N VAL A 98 -0.76 -7.02 -2.05
CA VAL A 98 0.48 -6.42 -1.57
C VAL A 98 1.64 -6.91 -2.43
N LEU A 99 2.38 -5.97 -3.01
CA LEU A 99 3.59 -6.20 -3.77
C LEU A 99 4.80 -5.83 -2.91
N ALA A 100 5.68 -6.80 -2.68
CA ALA A 100 6.85 -6.62 -1.84
C ALA A 100 8.08 -7.31 -2.44
N ARG A 101 9.23 -6.63 -2.38
CA ARG A 101 10.55 -7.17 -2.72
C ARG A 101 11.29 -7.57 -1.45
N TYR A 102 11.86 -8.77 -1.43
CA TYR A 102 12.57 -9.36 -0.28
C TYR A 102 14.06 -9.55 -0.59
N HIS A 103 14.89 -9.70 0.45
CA HIS A 103 16.32 -9.93 0.25
C HIS A 103 16.61 -11.34 -0.25
N ALA A 104 15.82 -12.33 0.16
CA ALA A 104 15.81 -13.65 -0.45
C ALA A 104 14.37 -14.16 -0.56
N ILE A 105 13.99 -14.74 -1.69
CA ILE A 105 12.76 -15.54 -1.85
C ILE A 105 12.86 -16.46 -3.06
N GLY A 106 13.57 -17.58 -2.88
CA GLY A 106 13.97 -18.44 -3.98
C GLY A 106 14.72 -17.63 -5.05
N GLN A 107 14.30 -17.76 -6.31
CA GLN A 107 14.91 -17.06 -7.46
C GLN A 107 14.17 -15.77 -7.87
N TYR A 108 13.20 -15.32 -7.08
CA TYR A 108 12.30 -14.23 -7.45
C TYR A 108 12.68 -12.93 -6.75
N ASP A 109 12.25 -11.83 -7.37
CA ASP A 109 12.55 -10.48 -6.91
C ASP A 109 11.44 -9.94 -6.02
N TRP A 110 10.19 -10.17 -6.40
CA TRP A 110 9.02 -9.68 -5.70
C TRP A 110 7.94 -10.76 -5.63
N LEU A 111 7.04 -10.63 -4.66
CA LEU A 111 5.84 -11.44 -4.56
C LEU A 111 4.57 -10.59 -4.57
N ALA A 112 3.49 -11.19 -5.08
CA ALA A 112 2.13 -10.73 -4.96
C ALA A 112 1.39 -11.55 -3.89
N THR A 113 1.06 -10.90 -2.77
CA THR A 113 0.36 -11.55 -1.65
C THR A 113 -0.98 -10.86 -1.42
N PRO A 114 -2.13 -11.59 -1.42
CA PRO A 114 -3.41 -11.00 -1.04
C PRO A 114 -3.33 -10.30 0.32
N ILE A 115 -3.99 -9.15 0.49
CA ILE A 115 -3.84 -8.32 1.70
C ILE A 115 -4.13 -9.07 3.01
N MET A 116 -5.12 -9.96 3.00
CA MET A 116 -5.48 -10.78 4.17
C MET A 116 -4.36 -11.77 4.52
N ASP A 117 -3.75 -12.43 3.53
CA ASP A 117 -2.60 -13.30 3.76
C ASP A 117 -1.37 -12.51 4.20
N PHE A 118 -1.12 -11.35 3.58
CA PHE A 118 0.01 -10.50 3.94
C PHE A 118 -0.07 -10.05 5.41
N LEU A 119 -1.23 -9.60 5.87
CA LEU A 119 -1.39 -9.09 7.23
C LEU A 119 -1.61 -10.19 8.26
N TYR A 120 -2.40 -11.21 7.93
CA TYR A 120 -2.90 -12.18 8.90
C TYR A 120 -2.61 -13.65 8.53
N ALA A 121 -1.91 -13.93 7.43
CA ALA A 121 -1.58 -15.29 6.98
C ALA A 121 -2.81 -16.21 6.86
N THR A 122 -3.96 -15.63 6.56
CA THR A 122 -5.20 -16.33 6.25
C THR A 122 -6.06 -15.47 5.33
N HIS A 123 -6.98 -16.11 4.62
CA HIS A 123 -7.96 -15.50 3.73
C HIS A 123 -9.34 -15.37 4.40
N ASP A 124 -9.54 -16.04 5.55
CA ASP A 124 -10.78 -16.01 6.33
C ASP A 124 -10.61 -15.08 7.55
N PRO A 125 -11.35 -13.96 7.63
CA PRO A 125 -11.36 -13.09 8.80
C PRO A 125 -11.65 -13.80 10.12
N ALA A 126 -12.45 -14.87 10.10
CA ALA A 126 -12.79 -15.62 11.31
C ALA A 126 -11.60 -16.40 11.88
N GLU A 127 -10.57 -16.67 11.07
CA GLU A 127 -9.33 -17.33 11.50
C GLU A 127 -8.28 -16.35 12.03
N VAL A 128 -8.53 -15.04 11.98
CA VAL A 128 -7.59 -14.03 12.50
C VAL A 128 -7.44 -14.20 14.00
N LEU A 129 -6.20 -14.43 14.44
CA LEU A 129 -5.91 -14.61 15.86
C LEU A 129 -6.19 -13.34 16.66
N ALA A 130 -7.03 -13.46 17.69
CA ALA A 130 -7.18 -12.41 18.71
C ALA A 130 -5.93 -12.28 19.60
N PHE A 131 -5.14 -13.35 19.76
CA PHE A 131 -3.88 -13.35 20.52
C PHE A 131 -2.81 -14.21 19.84
N ALA A 132 -1.70 -13.59 19.45
CA ALA A 132 -0.63 -14.21 18.67
C ALA A 132 0.47 -14.83 19.55
N THR A 133 0.80 -16.10 19.30
CA THR A 133 2.00 -16.75 19.87
C THR A 133 2.94 -17.19 18.75
N PRO A 134 4.25 -17.37 19.02
CA PRO A 134 5.20 -17.79 17.99
C PRO A 134 4.78 -19.04 17.22
N GLN A 135 4.25 -20.03 17.93
CA GLN A 135 3.83 -21.31 17.35
C GLN A 135 2.60 -21.16 16.45
N LYS A 136 1.59 -20.40 16.89
CA LYS A 136 0.36 -20.19 16.10
C LYS A 136 0.64 -19.42 14.82
N VAL A 137 1.42 -18.34 14.90
CA VAL A 137 1.79 -17.53 13.73
C VAL A 137 2.64 -18.33 12.75
N TRP A 138 3.60 -19.12 13.24
CA TRP A 138 4.39 -20.00 12.38
C TRP A 138 3.51 -21.02 11.65
N ALA A 139 2.57 -21.67 12.35
CA ALA A 139 1.65 -22.62 11.74
C ALA A 139 0.73 -21.97 10.67
N MET A 140 0.29 -20.73 10.86
CA MET A 140 -0.46 -20.00 9.82
C MET A 140 0.40 -19.73 8.58
N ARG A 141 1.63 -19.28 8.79
CA ARG A 141 2.60 -19.04 7.70
C ARG A 141 2.92 -20.31 6.94
N GLU A 142 3.14 -21.41 7.63
CA GLU A 142 3.43 -22.69 6.99
C GLU A 142 2.26 -23.13 6.10
N ARG A 143 1.01 -23.00 6.59
CA ARG A 143 -0.19 -23.25 5.78
C ARG A 143 -0.26 -22.34 4.54
N TYR A 144 0.08 -21.06 4.68
CA TYR A 144 0.18 -20.14 3.55
C TYR A 144 1.26 -20.59 2.55
N ARG A 145 2.46 -20.96 3.02
CA ARG A 145 3.55 -21.45 2.16
C ARG A 145 3.13 -22.71 1.40
N GLU A 146 2.63 -23.71 2.11
CA GLU A 146 2.20 -24.98 1.51
C GLU A 146 1.14 -24.77 0.42
N ARG A 147 0.23 -23.81 0.62
CA ARG A 147 -0.87 -23.53 -0.31
C ARG A 147 -0.44 -22.69 -1.51
N PHE A 148 0.39 -21.66 -1.31
CA PHE A 148 0.62 -20.63 -2.33
C PHE A 148 2.07 -20.48 -2.76
N LEU A 149 3.02 -20.79 -1.87
CA LEU A 149 4.44 -20.59 -2.14
C LEU A 149 5.20 -21.90 -2.33
N ARG A 150 4.59 -23.07 -2.30
CA ARG A 150 5.33 -24.35 -2.35
C ARG A 150 6.18 -24.51 -3.61
N GLU A 151 5.73 -23.97 -4.74
CA GLU A 151 6.51 -23.96 -6.00
C GLU A 151 7.66 -22.93 -5.98
N VAL A 152 7.52 -21.88 -5.17
CA VAL A 152 8.53 -20.81 -5.01
C VAL A 152 9.56 -21.19 -3.95
N VAL A 153 9.08 -21.78 -2.86
CA VAL A 153 9.81 -22.21 -1.67
C VAL A 153 9.41 -23.66 -1.39
N PRO A 154 10.13 -24.62 -1.99
CA PRO A 154 9.91 -26.04 -1.79
C PRO A 154 10.03 -26.45 -0.32
N ASP A 155 9.59 -27.67 -0.03
CA ASP A 155 9.74 -28.23 1.30
C ASP A 155 11.24 -28.33 1.64
N GLY A 156 11.63 -27.58 2.67
CA GLY A 156 13.02 -27.45 3.11
C GLY A 156 13.17 -27.84 4.57
N LYS A 157 14.18 -27.26 5.24
CA LYS A 157 14.33 -27.42 6.68
C LYS A 157 13.11 -26.81 7.39
N GLN A 158 12.55 -27.56 8.33
CA GLN A 158 11.50 -27.02 9.19
C GLN A 158 12.04 -25.86 10.03
N GLY A 159 11.40 -24.70 9.89
CA GLY A 159 11.66 -23.55 10.73
C GLY A 159 10.76 -23.53 11.97
N THR A 160 11.06 -22.63 12.90
CA THR A 160 10.15 -22.24 13.98
C THR A 160 10.36 -20.76 14.26
N MET A 161 9.38 -20.08 14.85
CA MET A 161 9.57 -18.69 15.28
C MET A 161 10.06 -18.60 16.72
N ASN A 162 11.03 -17.73 16.97
CA ASN A 162 11.49 -17.33 18.30
C ASN A 162 10.48 -16.37 18.96
N GLY A 163 10.59 -16.19 20.28
CA GLY A 163 9.75 -15.25 21.03
C GLY A 163 9.90 -13.79 20.58
N ASP A 164 11.02 -13.43 19.98
CA ASP A 164 11.26 -12.11 19.42
C ASP A 164 10.64 -11.89 18.02
N GLY A 165 9.99 -12.92 17.47
CA GLY A 165 9.38 -12.92 16.15
C GLY A 165 10.33 -13.29 15.01
N SER A 166 11.62 -13.51 15.27
CA SER A 166 12.56 -13.99 14.24
C SER A 166 12.37 -15.48 13.94
N ALA A 167 12.61 -15.91 12.71
CA ALA A 167 12.68 -17.34 12.41
C ALA A 167 14.01 -17.95 12.91
N LYS A 168 13.94 -19.13 13.55
CA LYS A 168 15.12 -19.97 13.76
C LYS A 168 15.62 -20.43 12.40
N HIS A 169 16.94 -20.38 12.22
CA HIS A 169 17.58 -20.67 10.93
C HIS A 169 17.03 -19.79 9.79
N ALA A 170 16.74 -18.50 10.05
CA ALA A 170 16.21 -17.57 9.06
C ALA A 170 16.97 -17.57 7.71
N HIS A 171 18.29 -17.73 7.75
CA HIS A 171 19.13 -17.87 6.55
C HIS A 171 18.75 -19.07 5.68
N ASP A 172 18.31 -20.18 6.27
CA ASP A 172 17.96 -21.43 5.57
C ASP A 172 16.51 -21.42 5.07
N LEU A 173 15.78 -20.32 5.28
CA LEU A 173 14.35 -20.19 5.00
C LEU A 173 14.07 -19.17 3.89
N ASP A 174 15.08 -18.71 3.14
CA ASP A 174 14.91 -17.75 2.04
C ASP A 174 13.91 -16.64 2.36
N GLU A 175 13.94 -16.13 3.61
CA GLU A 175 13.08 -15.09 4.19
C GLU A 175 11.57 -15.18 3.92
N TRP A 176 11.04 -16.33 3.46
CA TRP A 176 9.65 -16.46 3.03
C TRP A 176 8.66 -16.20 4.17
N TRP A 177 9.08 -16.43 5.41
CA TRP A 177 8.29 -16.15 6.61
C TRP A 177 7.97 -14.65 6.78
N GLU A 178 8.66 -13.75 6.08
CA GLU A 178 8.39 -12.31 6.04
C GLU A 178 7.29 -11.90 5.04
N THR A 179 6.67 -12.86 4.36
CA THR A 179 5.69 -12.61 3.29
C THR A 179 4.23 -12.63 3.74
N ALA A 180 3.96 -13.15 4.94
CA ALA A 180 2.62 -13.34 5.45
C ALA A 180 2.54 -13.08 6.97
N GLY A 181 1.35 -12.71 7.47
CA GLY A 181 1.09 -12.54 8.90
C GLY A 181 1.80 -11.34 9.54
N MET A 182 2.02 -10.27 8.78
CA MET A 182 2.83 -9.13 9.20
C MET A 182 2.23 -8.34 10.37
N ALA A 183 0.91 -8.30 10.52
CA ALA A 183 0.23 -7.63 11.63
C ALA A 183 0.43 -8.35 12.98
N TYR A 184 0.85 -9.61 12.99
CA TYR A 184 1.23 -10.30 14.24
C TYR A 184 2.60 -9.86 14.75
N GLN A 185 3.48 -9.46 13.83
CA GLN A 185 4.87 -9.15 14.17
C GLN A 185 5.14 -7.67 14.37
N ARG A 186 4.43 -6.82 13.64
CA ARG A 186 4.68 -5.38 13.66
C ARG A 186 3.43 -4.57 13.39
N ARG A 187 3.45 -3.35 13.90
CA ARG A 187 2.55 -2.28 13.53
C ARG A 187 2.96 -1.80 12.14
N LEU A 188 1.99 -1.51 11.28
CA LEU A 188 2.24 -0.95 9.95
C LEU A 188 1.53 0.39 9.82
N TRP A 189 2.09 1.24 8.96
CA TRP A 189 1.46 2.46 8.51
C TRP A 189 1.17 2.35 7.03
N ALA A 190 -0.04 2.73 6.60
CA ALA A 190 -0.41 2.78 5.20
C ALA A 190 -0.59 4.23 4.78
N TYR A 191 0.21 4.69 3.81
CA TYR A 191 0.07 6.02 3.20
C TYR A 191 -0.68 5.84 1.88
N GLU A 192 -2.00 6.01 1.93
CA GLU A 192 -2.92 5.75 0.83
C GLU A 192 -3.12 7.00 -0.02
N VAL A 193 -3.15 6.83 -1.34
CA VAL A 193 -3.44 7.86 -2.35
C VAL A 193 -4.37 7.29 -3.42
N SER A 194 -5.19 8.16 -4.01
CA SER A 194 -6.18 7.79 -5.04
C SER A 194 -5.53 7.54 -6.40
N THR A 195 -5.79 6.38 -7.01
CA THR A 195 -5.32 5.99 -8.35
C THR A 195 -6.47 5.90 -9.35
N THR A 196 -6.15 5.64 -10.62
CA THR A 196 -7.14 5.35 -11.67
C THR A 196 -7.01 3.92 -12.21
N PRO A 197 -8.10 3.33 -12.75
CA PRO A 197 -8.07 2.01 -13.37
C PRO A 197 -7.03 1.87 -14.49
N GLU A 198 -6.76 2.95 -15.23
CA GLU A 198 -5.76 2.96 -16.31
C GLU A 198 -4.33 2.86 -15.76
N GLN A 199 -4.07 3.49 -14.61
CA GLN A 199 -2.78 3.37 -13.93
C GLN A 199 -2.58 1.93 -13.41
N ASP A 200 -3.62 1.32 -12.83
CA ASP A 200 -3.59 -0.08 -12.40
C ASP A 200 -3.38 -1.05 -13.56
N ALA A 201 -4.04 -0.82 -14.70
CA ALA A 201 -3.83 -1.61 -15.91
C ALA A 201 -2.39 -1.48 -16.43
N THR A 202 -1.81 -0.28 -16.34
CA THR A 202 -0.40 -0.03 -16.70
C THR A 202 0.55 -0.78 -15.78
N LEU A 203 0.32 -0.74 -14.47
CA LEU A 203 1.09 -1.53 -13.50
C LEU A 203 1.03 -3.02 -13.84
N VAL A 204 -0.18 -3.56 -14.05
CA VAL A 204 -0.36 -4.99 -14.38
C VAL A 204 0.42 -5.37 -15.63
N ALA A 205 0.40 -4.53 -16.67
CA ALA A 205 1.17 -4.76 -17.89
C ALA A 205 2.67 -4.78 -17.60
N VAL A 206 3.20 -3.77 -16.90
CA VAL A 206 4.64 -3.65 -16.57
C VAL A 206 5.12 -4.82 -15.72
N MET A 207 4.36 -5.20 -14.69
CA MET A 207 4.73 -6.25 -13.75
C MET A 207 4.75 -7.64 -14.41
N ASN A 208 3.85 -7.88 -15.38
CA ASN A 208 3.74 -9.17 -16.05
C ASN A 208 4.59 -9.29 -17.33
N ASP A 209 5.11 -8.19 -17.88
CA ASP A 209 5.92 -8.17 -19.10
C ASP A 209 7.35 -8.67 -18.85
N GLN A 210 7.92 -8.39 -17.67
CA GLN A 210 9.29 -8.76 -17.33
C GLN A 210 9.36 -10.09 -16.57
N ALA A 211 10.42 -10.85 -16.81
CA ALA A 211 10.72 -12.03 -16.01
C ALA A 211 11.06 -11.62 -14.57
N ASN A 212 10.20 -12.00 -13.62
CA ASN A 212 10.45 -11.83 -12.19
C ASN A 212 11.64 -12.69 -11.77
N ARG A 213 12.81 -12.08 -11.64
CA ARG A 213 14.08 -12.72 -11.28
C ARG A 213 14.79 -11.89 -10.25
N HIS A 214 15.32 -12.56 -9.24
CA HIS A 214 16.02 -11.94 -8.11
C HIS A 214 17.03 -10.86 -8.55
N ARG A 215 16.83 -9.63 -8.08
CA ARG A 215 17.71 -8.48 -8.35
C ARG A 215 18.09 -7.71 -7.09
N TYR A 216 17.85 -8.28 -5.90
CA TYR A 216 17.99 -7.52 -4.67
C TYR A 216 19.43 -7.06 -4.43
N HIS A 217 19.58 -5.76 -4.19
CA HIS A 217 20.80 -5.17 -3.65
C HIS A 217 20.43 -4.11 -2.63
N LEU A 218 20.99 -4.20 -1.43
CA LEU A 218 20.68 -3.26 -0.35
C LEU A 218 20.88 -1.79 -0.75
N SER A 219 21.85 -1.48 -1.59
CA SER A 219 22.25 -0.11 -1.95
C SER A 219 21.57 0.47 -3.19
N GLY A 220 20.71 -0.26 -3.90
CA GLY A 220 20.07 0.28 -5.10
C GLY A 220 19.08 -0.63 -5.82
N ALA A 221 18.66 -1.72 -5.18
CA ALA A 221 17.56 -2.56 -5.63
C ALA A 221 16.93 -3.24 -4.41
N ASN A 222 16.56 -2.46 -3.40
CA ASN A 222 15.95 -2.96 -2.17
C ASN A 222 14.42 -2.77 -2.16
N CYS A 223 13.75 -3.10 -1.06
CA CYS A 223 12.29 -2.94 -0.91
C CYS A 223 11.79 -1.50 -1.11
N ALA A 224 12.58 -0.50 -0.68
CA ALA A 224 12.25 0.91 -0.82
C ALA A 224 12.50 1.43 -2.24
N ASP A 225 13.56 0.96 -2.91
CA ASP A 225 13.75 1.25 -4.34
C ASP A 225 12.57 0.70 -5.16
N PHE A 226 12.15 -0.55 -4.88
CA PHE A 226 11.00 -1.16 -5.54
C PHE A 226 9.71 -0.35 -5.31
N ALA A 227 9.41 0.04 -4.07
CA ALA A 227 8.25 0.88 -3.77
C ALA A 227 8.34 2.25 -4.46
N ALA A 228 9.53 2.86 -4.54
CA ALA A 228 9.76 4.12 -5.24
C ALA A 228 9.54 3.99 -6.75
N GLU A 229 10.01 2.90 -7.37
CA GLU A 229 9.79 2.59 -8.78
C GLU A 229 8.30 2.46 -9.10
N LEU A 230 7.56 1.69 -8.29
CA LEU A 230 6.11 1.54 -8.46
C LEU A 230 5.36 2.85 -8.25
N LEU A 231 5.69 3.62 -7.20
CA LEU A 231 5.07 4.94 -6.99
C LEU A 231 5.32 5.90 -8.15
N ASN A 232 6.54 5.93 -8.68
CA ASN A 232 6.88 6.78 -9.81
C ASN A 232 6.24 6.32 -11.13
N LEU A 233 5.78 5.06 -11.23
CA LEU A 233 4.95 4.60 -12.34
C LEU A 233 3.56 5.26 -12.30
N TYR A 234 2.96 5.38 -11.12
CA TYR A 234 1.68 6.05 -10.94
C TYR A 234 1.81 7.58 -10.99
N TYR A 235 2.83 8.12 -10.30
CA TYR A 235 3.03 9.55 -10.11
C TYR A 235 4.50 9.91 -10.38
N PRO A 236 4.85 10.22 -11.64
CA PRO A 236 6.21 10.52 -12.02
C PRO A 236 6.84 11.62 -11.16
N GLY A 237 7.90 11.28 -10.42
CA GLY A 237 8.64 12.21 -9.57
C GLY A 237 8.10 12.35 -8.14
N ALA A 238 7.12 11.53 -7.74
CA ALA A 238 6.64 11.47 -6.35
C ALA A 238 7.73 11.04 -5.37
N VAL A 239 8.59 10.10 -5.78
CA VAL A 239 9.77 9.70 -5.00
C VAL A 239 11.04 10.16 -5.70
N ARG A 240 11.76 11.07 -5.06
CA ARG A 240 13.06 11.57 -5.53
C ARG A 240 14.17 10.59 -5.16
N HIS A 241 15.34 10.76 -5.76
CA HIS A 241 16.52 9.94 -5.47
C HIS A 241 16.83 9.90 -3.97
N ALA A 242 17.41 8.78 -3.53
CA ALA A 242 17.81 8.54 -2.14
C ALA A 242 18.54 9.75 -1.51
N ASP A 243 18.22 10.02 -0.25
CA ASP A 243 18.84 11.11 0.50
C ASP A 243 20.31 10.77 0.77
N ARG A 244 21.20 11.35 -0.03
CA ARG A 244 22.66 11.14 0.07
C ARG A 244 23.22 11.50 1.44
N ILE A 245 22.53 12.34 2.20
CA ILE A 245 22.99 12.85 3.49
C ILE A 245 22.27 12.15 4.64
N ALA A 246 20.93 12.14 4.64
CA ALA A 246 20.16 11.60 5.76
C ALA A 246 20.10 10.06 5.81
N ASP A 247 20.31 9.41 4.66
CA ASP A 247 20.19 7.96 4.51
C ASP A 247 21.44 7.33 3.89
N TYR A 248 22.58 8.05 3.90
CA TYR A 248 23.86 7.59 3.34
C TYR A 248 23.77 7.16 1.87
N GLY A 249 22.82 7.72 1.11
CA GLY A 249 22.56 7.36 -0.28
C GLY A 249 21.76 6.07 -0.47
N LEU A 250 21.28 5.43 0.62
CA LEU A 250 20.35 4.32 0.56
C LEU A 250 18.91 4.83 0.42
N MET A 251 18.13 4.21 -0.44
CA MET A 251 16.68 4.42 -0.42
C MET A 251 16.10 3.73 0.83
N THR A 252 15.36 4.47 1.65
CA THR A 252 14.75 3.94 2.88
C THR A 252 13.24 4.03 2.84
N PRO A 253 12.51 3.13 3.53
CA PRO A 253 11.07 3.23 3.69
C PRO A 253 10.62 4.61 4.18
N LYS A 254 11.33 5.19 5.17
CA LYS A 254 11.03 6.52 5.70
C LYS A 254 11.18 7.61 4.64
N HIS A 255 12.19 7.51 3.77
CA HIS A 255 12.38 8.44 2.66
C HIS A 255 11.23 8.38 1.65
N VAL A 256 10.82 7.17 1.26
CA VAL A 256 9.74 6.94 0.30
C VAL A 256 8.46 7.65 0.75
N VAL A 257 8.01 7.38 1.99
CA VAL A 257 6.79 8.01 2.49
C VAL A 257 6.95 9.52 2.74
N ARG A 258 8.12 9.99 3.18
CA ARG A 258 8.38 11.43 3.33
C ARG A 258 8.30 12.15 1.98
N SER A 259 8.84 11.55 0.92
CA SER A 259 8.76 12.11 -0.44
C SER A 259 7.33 12.10 -0.95
N LEU A 260 6.60 10.99 -0.76
CA LEU A 260 5.18 10.89 -1.13
C LEU A 260 4.33 11.94 -0.39
N THR A 261 4.51 12.11 0.92
CA THR A 261 3.81 13.14 1.71
C THR A 261 4.08 14.53 1.14
N GLY A 262 5.35 14.87 0.88
CA GLY A 262 5.71 16.18 0.31
C GLY A 262 5.25 16.38 -1.15
N TYR A 263 5.02 15.29 -1.89
CA TYR A 263 4.38 15.32 -3.20
C TYR A 263 2.88 15.57 -3.06
N ALA A 264 2.18 14.81 -2.23
CA ALA A 264 0.74 14.94 -1.99
C ALA A 264 0.35 16.33 -1.43
N GLU A 265 1.19 16.96 -0.62
CA GLU A 265 0.98 18.36 -0.17
C GLU A 265 0.88 19.35 -1.34
N LYS A 266 1.50 19.05 -2.48
CA LYS A 266 1.45 19.87 -3.71
C LYS A 266 0.40 19.38 -4.70
N HIS A 267 -0.15 18.19 -4.47
CA HIS A 267 -1.07 17.46 -5.33
C HIS A 267 -2.29 17.03 -4.51
N PRO A 268 -3.14 17.97 -4.08
CA PRO A 268 -4.30 17.68 -3.23
C PRO A 268 -5.33 16.76 -3.89
N GLU A 269 -5.29 16.62 -5.21
CA GLU A 269 -6.09 15.66 -5.97
C GLU A 269 -5.82 14.19 -5.61
N LEU A 270 -4.68 13.88 -4.98
CA LEU A 270 -4.34 12.53 -4.53
C LEU A 270 -5.18 12.07 -3.34
N ASP A 271 -5.82 12.99 -2.61
CA ASP A 271 -6.62 12.70 -1.41
C ASP A 271 -5.91 11.74 -0.45
N MET A 272 -4.72 12.15 0.01
CA MET A 272 -3.85 11.26 0.78
C MET A 272 -4.40 11.02 2.20
N HIS A 273 -4.53 9.74 2.56
CA HIS A 273 -4.90 9.28 3.90
C HIS A 273 -3.77 8.49 4.54
N VAL A 274 -3.65 8.57 5.86
CA VAL A 274 -2.66 7.80 6.62
C VAL A 274 -3.37 6.90 7.60
N TRP A 275 -3.11 5.60 7.52
CA TRP A 275 -3.75 4.58 8.36
C TRP A 275 -2.76 3.84 9.25
N GLU A 276 -3.21 3.48 10.45
CA GLU A 276 -2.53 2.59 11.38
C GLU A 276 -3.10 1.18 11.29
N ILE A 277 -2.26 0.21 10.98
CA ILE A 277 -2.58 -1.20 11.13
C ILE A 277 -1.94 -1.67 12.44
N ALA A 278 -2.77 -1.85 13.46
CA ALA A 278 -2.33 -2.21 14.79
C ALA A 278 -1.67 -3.60 14.80
N GLN A 279 -0.58 -3.74 15.57
CA GLN A 279 -0.01 -5.06 15.83
C GLN A 279 -0.94 -5.83 16.76
N ILE A 280 -1.41 -6.99 16.33
CA ILE A 280 -2.25 -7.91 17.12
C ILE A 280 -1.56 -8.22 18.46
N PRO A 281 -2.30 -8.21 19.59
CA PRO A 281 -1.71 -8.52 20.89
C PRO A 281 -1.22 -9.97 20.94
N GLY A 282 -0.21 -10.25 21.77
CA GLY A 282 0.43 -11.56 21.78
C GLY A 282 1.64 -11.68 22.69
N SER A 283 2.26 -12.85 22.68
CA SER A 283 3.54 -13.12 23.37
C SER A 283 4.78 -12.79 22.51
N LEU A 284 4.56 -12.33 21.28
CA LEU A 284 5.62 -11.82 20.40
C LEU A 284 6.10 -10.45 20.84
N ARG A 285 7.36 -10.15 20.50
CA ARG A 285 7.95 -8.83 20.74
C ARG A 285 7.07 -7.73 20.14
N ARG A 286 6.86 -6.68 20.93
CA ARG A 286 6.12 -5.49 20.49
C ARG A 286 6.96 -4.60 19.60
N SER A 287 6.25 -3.95 18.69
CA SER A 287 6.75 -2.92 17.78
C SER A 287 7.49 -1.78 18.50
N LYS A 288 8.60 -1.32 17.93
CA LYS A 288 9.41 -0.15 18.32
C LYS A 288 9.54 0.83 17.15
N THR A 289 9.38 2.12 17.41
CA THR A 289 9.43 3.21 16.41
C THR A 289 10.47 3.02 15.28
N VAL A 290 10.03 3.14 14.01
CA VAL A 290 10.89 3.12 12.82
C VAL A 290 11.82 4.34 12.81
N TRP A 291 13.11 4.12 12.57
CA TRP A 291 14.11 5.19 12.46
C TRP A 291 14.62 5.33 11.02
N GLY A 292 15.01 6.54 10.62
CA GLY A 292 15.79 6.76 9.39
C GLY A 292 17.27 6.42 9.57
N GLY A 293 18.10 6.55 8.53
CA GLY A 293 19.53 6.21 8.60
C GLY A 293 20.30 6.98 9.69
N VAL A 294 20.29 8.31 9.64
CA VAL A 294 20.93 9.19 10.65
C VAL A 294 20.35 8.97 12.05
N GLU A 295 19.03 8.79 12.16
CA GLU A 295 18.36 8.54 13.44
C GLU A 295 18.80 7.21 14.07
N SER A 296 19.02 6.19 13.22
CA SER A 296 19.53 4.88 13.64
C SER A 296 20.96 4.96 14.17
N ALA A 297 21.82 5.74 13.51
CA ALA A 297 23.21 5.93 13.93
C ALA A 297 23.30 6.66 15.29
N LEU A 298 22.46 7.66 15.53
CA LEU A 298 22.44 8.42 16.78
C LEU A 298 21.76 7.68 17.94
N LYS A 299 20.65 6.99 17.68
CA LYS A 299 19.83 6.37 18.76
C LYS A 299 20.28 4.96 19.13
N THR A 300 21.11 4.32 18.31
CA THR A 300 21.71 3.02 18.65
C THR A 300 22.98 3.22 19.45
N LYS A 301 22.93 2.95 20.76
CA LYS A 301 24.05 3.14 21.71
C LYS A 301 25.38 2.54 21.21
N ARG A 302 25.33 1.38 20.55
CA ARG A 302 26.53 0.72 20.00
C ARG A 302 27.21 1.56 18.92
N TYR A 303 26.45 2.12 17.98
CA TYR A 303 27.00 2.95 16.91
C TYR A 303 27.44 4.31 17.43
N LEU A 304 26.62 4.95 18.26
CA LEU A 304 26.98 6.23 18.87
C LEU A 304 28.27 6.14 19.69
N PHE A 305 28.42 5.11 20.54
CA PHE A 305 29.64 4.92 21.32
C PHE A 305 30.86 4.68 20.44
N THR A 306 30.74 3.83 19.43
CA THR A 306 31.83 3.56 18.47
C THR A 306 32.25 4.84 17.74
N LEU A 307 31.28 5.63 17.29
CA LEU A 307 31.53 6.90 16.60
C LEU A 307 32.15 7.94 17.53
N LEU A 308 31.67 8.06 18.78
CA LEU A 308 32.26 8.99 19.77
C LEU A 308 33.72 8.67 20.10
N VAL A 309 34.11 7.40 20.07
CA VAL A 309 35.50 6.98 20.33
C VAL A 309 36.41 7.21 19.13
N ILE A 310 35.94 6.91 17.91
CA ILE A 310 36.79 6.94 16.70
C ILE A 310 36.79 8.32 16.02
N GLN A 311 35.63 8.98 15.95
CA GLN A 311 35.42 10.26 15.26
C GLN A 311 34.32 11.09 15.96
N PRO A 312 34.63 11.77 17.08
CA PRO A 312 33.65 12.50 17.88
C PRO A 312 32.96 13.67 17.16
N GLU A 313 33.54 14.16 16.06
CA GLU A 313 32.94 15.20 15.21
C GLU A 313 31.74 14.66 14.42
N VAL A 314 31.73 13.36 14.09
CA VAL A 314 30.67 12.72 13.30
C VAL A 314 29.31 12.73 14.04
N PRO A 315 29.21 12.32 15.32
CA PRO A 315 27.98 12.47 16.10
C PRO A 315 27.41 13.89 16.14
N LEU A 316 28.26 14.92 16.24
CA LEU A 316 27.82 16.32 16.25
C LEU A 316 27.20 16.73 14.90
N VAL A 317 27.82 16.34 13.79
CA VAL A 317 27.28 16.57 12.44
C VAL A 317 25.98 15.78 12.23
N LEU A 318 25.95 14.51 12.64
CA LEU A 318 24.75 13.68 12.57
C LEU A 318 23.60 14.26 13.39
N GLU A 319 23.87 14.80 14.58
CA GLU A 319 22.88 15.45 15.43
C GLU A 319 22.30 16.70 14.77
N ALA A 320 23.15 17.56 14.19
CA ALA A 320 22.70 18.72 13.42
C ALA A 320 21.81 18.31 12.22
N LEU A 321 22.20 17.26 11.50
CA LEU A 321 21.41 16.69 10.40
C LEU A 321 20.08 16.10 10.88
N TYR A 322 20.06 15.42 12.03
CA TYR A 322 18.85 14.89 12.63
C TYR A 322 17.87 16.00 13.03
N LEU A 323 18.37 17.08 13.64
CA LEU A 323 17.54 18.22 14.02
C LEU A 323 16.91 18.91 12.80
N ARG A 324 17.62 18.94 11.67
CA ARG A 324 17.15 19.58 10.43
C ARG A 324 16.25 18.68 9.57
N HIS A 325 16.59 17.41 9.41
CA HIS A 325 15.96 16.50 8.44
C HIS A 325 15.35 15.22 9.04
N GLY A 326 15.72 14.88 10.27
CA GLY A 326 15.34 13.62 10.93
C GLY A 326 14.09 13.66 11.80
N ARG A 327 13.57 14.85 12.16
CA ARG A 327 12.42 15.01 13.09
C ARG A 327 11.07 14.57 12.53
N TRP A 328 10.99 14.23 11.24
CA TRP A 328 9.77 13.73 10.63
C TRP A 328 9.35 12.40 11.27
N LYS A 329 8.11 12.34 11.78
CA LYS A 329 7.59 11.17 12.51
C LYS A 329 6.73 10.32 11.57
N LEU A 330 7.06 9.04 11.48
CA LEU A 330 6.24 8.07 10.78
C LEU A 330 4.87 7.93 11.48
N GLY A 331 3.80 7.81 10.70
CA GLY A 331 2.43 7.71 11.20
C GLY A 331 1.85 9.01 11.78
N GLN A 332 2.49 10.17 11.55
CA GLN A 332 1.92 11.44 12.00
C GLN A 332 0.58 11.70 11.31
N GLY A 333 -0.48 11.88 12.11
CA GLY A 333 -1.84 12.07 11.61
C GLY A 333 -2.57 10.78 11.22
N ALA A 334 -1.98 9.62 11.52
CA ALA A 334 -2.60 8.34 11.19
C ALA A 334 -3.89 8.08 11.98
N GLN A 335 -4.87 7.51 11.29
CA GLN A 335 -6.12 7.03 11.88
C GLN A 335 -6.09 5.49 11.95
N PRO A 336 -6.78 4.85 12.91
CA PRO A 336 -6.93 3.40 12.89
C PRO A 336 -7.51 2.94 11.55
N MET A 337 -6.89 1.94 10.92
CA MET A 337 -7.37 1.42 9.65
C MET A 337 -8.77 0.81 9.84
N PRO A 338 -9.73 1.11 8.95
CA PRO A 338 -11.02 0.44 8.94
C PRO A 338 -10.85 -1.08 8.76
N PRO A 339 -11.81 -1.89 9.20
CA PRO A 339 -11.80 -3.33 8.91
C PRO A 339 -11.66 -3.58 7.40
N LEU A 340 -10.65 -4.36 7.00
CA LEU A 340 -10.39 -4.70 5.60
C LEU A 340 -11.52 -5.51 4.95
N MET A 341 -12.37 -6.12 5.78
CA MET A 341 -13.64 -6.68 5.37
C MET A 341 -14.73 -6.07 6.24
N GLN A 342 -15.74 -5.48 5.61
CA GLN A 342 -16.98 -5.14 6.29
C GLN A 342 -17.67 -6.46 6.66
N THR A 343 -17.46 -6.92 7.88
CA THR A 343 -18.39 -7.89 8.46
C THR A 343 -19.74 -7.18 8.58
N GLY A 344 -20.83 -7.86 8.21
CA GLY A 344 -22.19 -7.37 8.45
C GLY A 344 -22.38 -6.96 9.92
N PRO A 345 -23.48 -6.23 10.23
CA PRO A 345 -23.63 -5.46 11.46
C PRO A 345 -23.20 -6.25 12.69
N GLU A 346 -22.22 -5.69 13.38
CA GLU A 346 -21.64 -6.13 14.64
C GLU A 346 -22.77 -6.27 15.68
N GLU A 347 -23.16 -7.51 15.97
CA GLU A 347 -24.06 -7.81 17.07
C GLU A 347 -23.34 -7.37 18.35
N THR A 348 -23.80 -6.25 18.90
CA THR A 348 -23.29 -5.65 20.12
C THR A 348 -23.37 -6.68 21.23
N VAL A 349 -22.26 -7.33 21.56
CA VAL A 349 -22.16 -8.16 22.76
C VAL A 349 -22.19 -7.22 23.95
N ALA A 350 -23.40 -6.92 24.40
CA ALA A 350 -23.66 -6.19 25.63
C ALA A 350 -22.94 -6.89 26.79
N ALA A 351 -22.12 -6.12 27.50
CA ALA A 351 -21.52 -6.51 28.75
C ALA A 351 -22.62 -7.02 29.71
N THR A 352 -22.56 -8.29 30.07
CA THR A 352 -23.38 -8.84 31.14
C THR A 352 -22.86 -8.27 32.46
N PRO A 353 -23.69 -7.55 33.26
CA PRO A 353 -23.27 -7.09 34.57
C PRO A 353 -23.14 -8.30 35.50
N THR A 354 -21.98 -8.46 36.11
CA THR A 354 -21.75 -9.41 37.20
C THR A 354 -22.70 -9.07 38.36
N ALA A 355 -23.70 -9.91 38.56
CA ALA A 355 -24.55 -9.86 39.74
C ALA A 355 -23.73 -10.25 40.97
N LEU A 356 -23.66 -9.36 41.96
CA LEU A 356 -23.23 -9.66 43.32
C LEU A 356 -24.28 -10.59 43.97
N GLU A 357 -23.83 -11.75 44.46
CA GLU A 357 -24.58 -12.55 45.42
C GLU A 357 -24.64 -11.87 46.79
N PRO A 358 -25.75 -12.02 47.54
CA PRO A 358 -25.93 -11.42 48.85
C PRO A 358 -25.30 -12.25 49.97
N ALA A 359 -24.64 -11.58 50.91
CA ALA A 359 -24.27 -12.16 52.19
C ALA A 359 -25.54 -12.32 53.05
N GLY A 360 -25.94 -13.58 53.26
CA GLY A 360 -26.93 -13.98 54.25
C GLY A 360 -26.23 -14.47 55.53
N SER A 361 -26.69 -13.92 56.64
CA SER A 361 -26.54 -14.31 58.05
C SER A 361 -26.29 -15.78 58.38
N GLU A 362 -25.31 -16.03 59.25
CA GLU A 362 -25.48 -16.72 60.56
C GLU A 362 -24.58 -16.06 61.61
#